data_AF-A0AAV9CS48-F1
#
_entry.id   AF-A0AAV9CS48-F1
#
_cell.length_a   1.000
_cell.length_b   1.000
_cell.length_c   1.000
_cell.angle_alpha   90.00
_cell.angle_beta   90.00
_cell.angle_gamma   90.00
#
_symmetry.space_group_name_H-M   'P 1'
#
loop_
_entity.id
_entity.type
_entity.pdbx_description
1 polymer ?
#
loop_
_entity_poly.entity_id
_entity_poly.type
_entity_poly.pdbx_seq_one_letter_code
_entity_poly.pdbx_strand_id
1 'polypeptide(L)' 'MAVRNMDAGNNVKEGIVKEIPSARVDVMQLDLSSMASVRKFASEFNSLNLPLNLLIGPEQGSPTQLLKGNMG' A
#
# COMPACT_ATOMS: atom_id res chain seq x y z
N MET A 1 -2.70 0.08 2.08
CA MET A 1 -1.83 1.25 2.27
C MET A 1 -0.47 0.78 2.76
N ALA A 2 0.60 1.18 2.09
CA ALA A 2 1.96 0.84 2.46
C ALA A 2 2.59 2.02 3.23
N VAL A 3 3.10 1.80 4.45
CA VAL A 3 3.59 2.87 5.34
C VAL A 3 4.94 2.50 5.95
N ARG A 4 5.75 3.53 6.25
CA ARG A 4 7.00 3.34 7.00
C ARG A 4 6.75 3.19 8.50
N ASN A 5 5.80 3.96 9.03
CA ASN A 5 5.36 3.91 10.43
C ASN A 5 3.95 3.32 10.50
N MET A 6 3.80 2.18 11.18
CA MET A 6 2.55 1.45 11.29
C MET A 6 1.52 2.18 12.16
N ASP A 7 1.93 2.88 13.21
CA ASP A 7 1.03 3.61 14.10
C ASP A 7 0.33 4.76 13.38
N ALA A 8 1.11 5.54 12.63
CA ALA A 8 0.58 6.60 11.78
C ALA A 8 -0.39 6.04 10.72
N GLY A 9 -0.03 4.90 10.11
CA GLY A 9 -0.90 4.22 9.13
C GLY A 9 -2.20 3.69 9.73
N ASN A 10 -2.15 3.13 10.93
CA ASN A 10 -3.31 2.61 11.65
C ASN A 10 -4.27 3.74 12.06
N ASN A 11 -3.73 4.87 12.53
CA ASN A 11 -4.54 6.05 12.85
C ASN A 11 -5.34 6.55 11.64
N VAL A 12 -4.71 6.61 10.46
CA VAL A 12 -5.40 6.97 9.21
C VAL A 12 -6.46 5.94 8.82
N LYS A 13 -6.13 4.64 8.93
CA LYS A 13 -7.11 3.56 8.70
C LYS A 13 -8.33 3.71 9.60
N GLU A 14 -8.14 3.98 10.88
CA GLU A 14 -9.25 4.20 11.81
C GLU A 14 -10.12 5.39 11.42
N GLY A 15 -9.52 6.50 10.98
CA GLY A 15 -10.26 7.64 10.44
C GLY A 15 -11.13 7.26 9.24
N ILE A 16 -10.53 6.58 8.25
CA ILE A 16 -11.24 6.13 7.04
C ILE A 16 -12.39 5.19 7.38
N VAL A 17 -12.18 4.21 8.27
CA VAL A 17 -13.22 3.25 8.66
C VAL A 17 -14.33 3.92 9.47
N LYS A 18 -14.03 4.94 10.28
CA LYS A 18 -15.05 5.72 10.99
C LYS A 18 -15.94 6.50 10.01
N GLU A 19 -15.36 7.08 8.98
CA GLU A 19 -16.11 7.83 7.95
C GLU A 19 -16.84 6.93 6.96
N ILE A 20 -16.22 5.80 6.60
CA ILE A 20 -16.74 4.83 5.64
C ILE A 20 -16.65 3.43 6.27
N PRO A 21 -17.67 3.00 7.03
CA PRO A 21 -17.64 1.72 7.76
C PRO A 21 -17.46 0.47 6.89
N SER A 22 -17.80 0.55 5.60
CA SER A 22 -17.63 -0.55 4.64
C SER A 22 -16.26 -0.56 3.96
N ALA A 23 -15.43 0.46 4.17
CA ALA A 23 -14.11 0.54 3.57
C ALA A 23 -13.20 -0.59 4.09
N ARG A 24 -12.55 -1.29 3.16
CA ARG A 24 -11.52 -2.29 3.49
C ARG A 24 -10.15 -1.67 3.30
N VAL A 25 -9.47 -1.43 4.40
CA VAL A 25 -8.13 -0.83 4.41
C VAL A 25 -7.18 -1.75 5.16
N ASP A 26 -6.20 -2.28 4.44
CA ASP A 26 -5.06 -3.00 5.03
C ASP A 26 -3.87 -2.06 5.11
N VAL A 27 -3.20 -2.03 6.28
CA VAL A 27 -1.98 -1.26 6.49
C VAL A 27 -0.83 -2.26 6.49
N MET A 28 0.16 -2.04 5.63
CA MET A 28 1.31 -2.91 5.46
C MET A 28 2.59 -2.09 5.58
N GLN A 29 3.65 -2.68 6.14
CA GLN A 29 4.91 -1.97 6.32
C GLN A 29 5.71 -1.96 5.01
N LEU A 30 6.22 -0.79 4.61
CA LEU A 30 7.10 -0.63 3.46
C LEU A 30 8.12 0.49 3.70
N ASP A 31 9.40 0.13 3.67
CA ASP A 31 10.52 1.07 3.62
C ASP A 31 11.24 0.93 2.27
N LEU A 32 11.07 1.93 1.40
CA LEU A 32 11.67 1.95 0.07
C LEU A 32 13.20 2.05 0.08
N SER A 33 13.80 2.44 1.21
CA SER A 33 15.26 2.44 1.35
C SER A 33 15.85 1.04 1.57
N SER A 34 15.01 0.03 1.84
CA SER A 34 15.43 -1.33 2.14
C SER A 34 14.83 -2.34 1.17
N MET A 35 15.67 -2.95 0.33
CA MET A 35 15.23 -4.03 -0.58
C MET A 35 14.69 -5.26 0.17
N ALA A 36 15.14 -5.50 1.41
CA ALA A 36 14.56 -6.54 2.25
C ALA A 36 13.10 -6.21 2.63
N SER A 37 12.81 -4.95 2.97
CA SER A 37 11.44 -4.49 3.23
C SER A 37 10.58 -4.56 1.98
N VAL A 38 11.09 -4.15 0.82
CA VAL A 38 10.37 -4.23 -0.45
C VAL A 38 9.99 -5.68 -0.79
N ARG A 39 10.93 -6.63 -0.67
CA ARG A 39 10.65 -8.04 -0.93
C ARG A 39 9.64 -8.63 0.05
N LYS A 40 9.73 -8.28 1.34
CA LYS A 40 8.77 -8.70 2.36
C LYS A 40 7.37 -8.19 2.03
N PHE A 41 7.24 -6.90 1.73
CA PHE A 41 5.97 -6.29 1.33
C PHE A 41 5.37 -6.99 0.10
N ALA A 42 6.16 -7.23 -0.94
CA ALA A 42 5.69 -7.90 -2.15
C ALA A 42 5.19 -9.33 -1.86
N SER A 43 5.92 -10.09 -1.03
CA SER A 43 5.51 -11.43 -0.61
C SER A 43 4.21 -11.41 0.19
N GLU A 44 4.07 -10.47 1.13
CA GLU A 44 2.85 -10.33 1.94
C GLU A 44 1.67 -9.85 1.10
N PHE A 45 1.88 -8.95 0.14
CA PHE A 45 0.81 -8.48 -0.73
C PHE A 45 0.31 -9.58 -1.66
N ASN A 46 1.24 -10.33 -2.26
CA ASN A 46 0.90 -11.44 -3.15
C ASN A 46 0.10 -12.54 -2.42
N SER A 47 0.37 -12.79 -1.12
CA SER A 47 -0.39 -13.79 -0.36
C SER A 47 -1.83 -13.38 -0.06
N LEU A 48 -2.18 -12.08 -0.19
CA LEU A 48 -3.56 -11.61 -0.07
C LEU A 48 -4.43 -12.02 -1.26
N ASN A 49 -3.83 -12.41 -2.39
CA ASN A 49 -4.53 -12.75 -3.63
C ASN A 49 -5.52 -11.66 -4.08
N LEU A 50 -5.16 -10.39 -3.86
CA LEU A 50 -5.97 -9.24 -4.26
C LEU A 50 -5.49 -8.68 -5.61
N PRO A 51 -6.40 -8.27 -6.51
CA PRO A 51 -6.00 -7.59 -7.75
C PRO A 51 -5.41 -6.21 -7.43
N LEU A 52 -4.18 -5.96 -7.88
CA LEU A 52 -3.57 -4.63 -7.81
C LEU A 52 -4.14 -3.74 -8.91
N ASN A 53 -5.15 -2.95 -8.55
CA ASN A 53 -5.83 -2.07 -9.51
C ASN A 53 -5.13 -0.71 -9.68
N LEU A 54 -4.53 -0.18 -8.60
CA LEU A 54 -3.90 1.13 -8.55
C LEU A 54 -2.69 1.09 -7.60
N LEU A 55 -1.56 1.66 -8.04
CA LEU A 55 -0.37 1.87 -7.22
C LEU A 55 -0.03 3.36 -7.24
N ILE A 56 0.01 3.99 -6.06
CA ILE A 56 0.40 5.39 -5.89
C ILE A 56 1.71 5.41 -5.10
N GLY A 57 2.80 5.83 -5.73
CA GLY A 57 4.12 5.97 -5.10
C GLY A 57 4.41 7.42 -4.68
N PRO A 58 5.40 7.65 -3.81
CA PRO A 58 5.90 9.00 -3.54
C PRO A 58 6.61 9.52 -4.79
N GLU A 59 5.85 10.25 -5.61
CA GLU A 59 6.30 11.02 -6.76
C GLU A 59 7.19 12.18 -6.27
N GLN A 60 8.49 12.12 -6.55
CA GLN A 60 9.32 13.31 -6.63
C GLN A 60 8.93 14.09 -7.91
N GLY A 61 7.78 14.79 -7.92
CA GLY A 61 7.58 15.95 -8.82
C GLY A 61 6.43 15.98 -9.85
N SER A 62 5.62 14.94 -10.04
CA SER A 62 4.45 14.94 -10.93
C SER A 62 3.38 13.92 -10.48
N PRO A 63 2.27 13.69 -11.21
CA PRO A 63 1.45 12.49 -10.99
C PRO A 63 1.44 11.62 -12.25
N THR A 64 2.21 10.53 -12.24
CA THR A 64 2.24 9.53 -13.30
C THR A 64 1.28 8.40 -12.95
N GLN A 65 0.18 8.29 -13.71
CA GLN A 65 -0.70 7.11 -13.67
C GLN A 65 0.01 5.94 -14.35
N LEU A 66 0.58 5.01 -13.57
CA LEU A 66 1.06 3.74 -14.11
C LEU A 66 -0.13 2.79 -14.31
N LEU A 67 -0.64 2.72 -15.54
CA LEU A 67 -1.62 1.74 -15.96
C LEU A 67 -0.94 0.37 -16.18
N LYS A 68 -1.36 -0.60 -15.35
CA LYS A 68 -1.28 -2.06 -15.47
C LYS A 68 0.03 -2.70 -15.95
N GLY A 69 0.60 -3.54 -15.07
CA GLY A 69 1.39 -4.69 -15.47
C GLY A 69 0.77 -5.96 -14.88
N ASN A 70 0.15 -6.80 -15.73
CA ASN A 70 -0.08 -8.20 -15.42
C ASN A 70 1.27 -8.82 -15.01
N MET A 71 1.34 -9.42 -13.84
CA MET A 71 2.34 -10.45 -13.57
C MET A 71 1.57 -11.75 -13.39
N GLY A 72 1.87 -12.71 -14.29
CA GLY A 72 1.28 -14.05 -14.30
C GLY A 72 1.81 -14.94 -13.19
#